data_AF-A0AAV7VA70-F1
#
_entry.id   AF-A0AAV7VA70-F1
#
_cell.length_a   1.000
_cell.length_b   1.000
_cell.length_c   1.000
_cell.angle_alpha   90.00
_cell.angle_beta   90.00
_cell.angle_gamma   90.00
#
_symmetry.space_group_name_H-M   'P 1'
#
loop_
_entity.id
_entity.type
_entity.pdbx_description
1 polymer ?
#
loop_
_entity_poly.entity_id
_entity_poly.type
_entity_poly.pdbx_seq_one_letter_code
_entity_poly.pdbx_strand_id
1 'polypeptide(L)'
;MVKESVVEEKGQVTVKESVVEEKGQVTVKESVVEEKGQVMVTVNGEGECCVREGTGYCEGECGVREGEGYGEGECCVREGTGYCEGECRVREGEGYGEGECRVREGTGYCEGECRVREGTGYCEGECCVREGEGYGEGECCVREGEGYGEGECCVREGEGYGEGECCVREGEGYGEGECCVREGAGYGEGESRVREGAGYGEGECRVREGTGYGEEECPVREGTGYREGECRVSEGTGYGEGECRVREGTGYSDGECGVREGTGYSEGECRVREGAGYGEGECRIREGAGYGEGECRV
;
A
#
# COMPACT_ATOMS: atom_id res chain seq x y z
N MET A 1 7.72 -24.11 53.30
CA MET A 1 9.03 -24.26 53.97
C MET A 1 10.07 -23.80 52.95
N VAL A 2 10.78 -22.69 53.17
CA VAL A 2 11.75 -22.20 52.17
C VAL A 2 12.95 -23.14 52.19
N LYS A 3 13.20 -23.84 51.09
CA LYS A 3 14.48 -24.50 50.83
C LYS A 3 15.19 -23.68 49.77
N GLU A 4 16.14 -22.85 50.20
CA GLU A 4 17.17 -22.33 49.32
C GLU A 4 18.21 -23.44 49.11
N SER A 5 18.55 -23.73 47.86
CA SER A 5 19.80 -24.41 47.55
C SER A 5 20.35 -23.89 46.23
N VAL A 6 21.53 -23.27 46.28
CA VAL A 6 22.40 -23.02 45.13
C VAL A 6 23.77 -23.57 45.50
N VAL A 7 24.30 -24.50 44.71
CA VAL A 7 25.67 -25.01 44.83
C VAL A 7 26.45 -24.49 43.65
N GLU A 8 27.47 -23.67 43.92
CA GLU A 8 28.49 -23.32 42.93
C GLU A 8 29.51 -24.46 42.81
N GLU A 9 29.77 -24.93 41.59
CA GLU A 9 31.06 -25.55 41.27
C GLU A 9 31.53 -25.18 39.86
N LYS A 10 32.68 -24.49 39.80
CA LYS A 10 33.56 -24.32 38.63
C LYS A 10 32.86 -24.24 37.26
N GLY A 11 32.26 -23.07 36.99
CA GLY A 11 31.89 -22.65 35.65
C GLY A 11 30.47 -23.01 35.19
N GLN A 12 29.58 -23.42 36.10
CA GLN A 12 28.20 -23.74 35.77
C GLN A 12 27.19 -23.26 36.84
N VAL A 13 26.16 -22.58 36.34
CA VAL A 13 24.78 -22.38 36.81
C VAL A 13 24.53 -21.80 38.20
N THR A 14 23.97 -20.59 38.25
CA THR A 14 23.36 -19.99 39.44
C THR A 14 21.83 -19.96 39.30
N VAL A 15 21.12 -21.07 39.55
CA VAL A 15 19.64 -21.05 39.62
C VAL A 15 19.21 -20.51 40.98
N LYS A 16 18.55 -19.34 41.04
CA LYS A 16 17.80 -18.92 42.23
C LYS A 16 16.33 -19.35 42.09
N GLU A 17 16.00 -20.59 42.44
CA GLU A 17 14.59 -21.00 42.56
C GLU A 17 13.96 -20.35 43.80
N SER A 18 12.95 -19.50 43.60
CA SER A 18 12.03 -19.12 44.68
C SER A 18 10.69 -19.85 44.50
N VAL A 19 10.51 -20.93 45.28
CA VAL A 19 9.24 -21.68 45.33
C VAL A 19 8.40 -21.12 46.48
N VAL A 20 7.27 -20.49 46.16
CA VAL A 20 6.25 -20.15 47.15
C VAL A 20 5.07 -21.10 46.96
N GLU A 21 4.90 -22.06 47.87
CA GLU A 21 3.68 -22.86 47.96
C GLU A 21 2.60 -22.06 48.69
N GLU A 22 1.52 -21.69 48.00
CA GLU A 22 0.24 -21.38 48.65
C GLU A 22 -0.86 -22.25 48.04
N LYS A 23 -1.46 -23.12 48.87
CA LYS A 23 -2.68 -23.90 48.57
C LYS A 23 -2.67 -24.78 47.30
N GLY A 24 -1.56 -25.50 47.05
CA GLY A 24 -1.56 -26.63 46.10
C GLY A 24 -1.33 -26.27 44.63
N GLN A 25 -0.95 -25.03 44.33
CA GLN A 25 -0.28 -24.65 43.09
C GLN A 25 1.21 -24.40 43.39
N VAL A 26 2.09 -25.04 42.64
CA VAL A 26 3.53 -24.73 42.65
C VAL A 26 3.74 -23.63 41.62
N THR A 27 4.01 -22.41 42.07
CA THR A 27 4.40 -21.30 41.19
C THR A 27 5.92 -21.10 41.32
N VAL A 28 6.66 -21.38 40.25
CA VAL A 28 8.10 -21.05 40.15
C VAL A 28 8.17 -19.56 39.84
N LYS A 29 8.59 -18.74 40.81
CA LYS A 29 8.53 -17.27 40.67
C LYS A 29 9.71 -16.65 39.92
N GLU A 30 10.82 -17.36 39.76
CA GLU A 30 11.96 -16.90 38.96
C GLU A 30 12.91 -18.08 38.78
N SER A 31 13.29 -18.39 37.55
CA SER A 31 14.54 -19.10 37.28
C SER A 31 15.42 -18.17 36.45
N VAL A 32 16.46 -17.63 37.07
CA VAL A 32 17.51 -16.88 36.38
C VAL A 32 18.63 -17.86 36.05
N VAL A 33 18.90 -18.11 34.78
CA VAL A 33 20.04 -18.90 34.34
C VAL A 33 21.03 -17.95 33.67
N GLU A 34 22.22 -17.80 34.26
CA GLU A 34 23.35 -17.13 33.63
C GLU A 34 24.29 -18.19 33.02
N GLU A 35 24.27 -18.34 31.70
CA GLU A 35 25.27 -19.14 30.98
C GLU A 35 26.14 -18.21 30.13
N LYS A 36 27.44 -18.12 30.43
CA LYS A 36 28.43 -17.31 29.68
C LYS A 36 28.04 -15.83 29.47
N GLY A 37 27.29 -15.24 30.39
CA GLY A 37 26.86 -13.83 30.34
C GLY A 37 25.49 -13.59 29.70
N GLN A 38 24.80 -14.64 29.22
CA GLN A 38 23.40 -14.54 28.78
C GLN A 38 22.47 -14.84 29.96
N VAL A 39 21.58 -13.90 30.28
CA VAL A 39 20.57 -14.03 31.34
C VAL A 39 19.26 -14.52 30.73
N MET A 40 18.76 -15.67 31.19
CA MET A 40 17.42 -16.17 30.84
C MET A 40 16.53 -16.07 32.08
N VAL A 41 15.37 -15.43 31.95
CA VAL A 41 14.35 -15.31 33.00
C VAL A 41 13.06 -15.96 32.52
N THR A 42 12.56 -16.94 33.27
CA THR A 42 11.27 -17.58 33.03
C THR A 42 10.37 -17.38 34.24
N VAL A 43 9.16 -16.88 34.01
CA VAL A 43 8.10 -16.72 35.02
C VAL A 43 6.91 -17.56 34.56
N ASN A 44 6.48 -18.53 35.39
CA ASN A 44 5.31 -19.37 35.09
C ASN A 44 4.08 -18.84 35.85
N GLY A 45 2.95 -18.59 35.17
CA GLY A 45 1.72 -17.99 35.71
C GLY A 45 1.45 -16.56 35.22
N GLU A 46 0.34 -15.95 35.67
CA GLU A 46 -0.14 -14.57 35.36
C GLU A 46 0.81 -13.42 35.83
N GLY A 47 2.09 -13.69 36.04
CA GLY A 47 3.07 -12.74 36.55
C GLY A 47 3.69 -11.85 35.48
N GLU A 48 4.13 -10.66 35.89
CA GLU A 48 4.94 -9.75 35.09
C GLU A 48 6.42 -10.21 35.12
N CYS A 49 7.10 -10.20 33.96
CA CYS A 49 8.53 -10.49 33.86
C CYS A 49 9.30 -9.26 33.34
N CYS A 50 10.44 -8.93 33.96
CA CYS A 50 11.26 -7.76 33.61
C CYS A 50 12.74 -8.15 33.44
N VAL A 51 13.23 -8.15 32.21
CA VAL A 51 14.59 -8.56 31.83
C VAL A 51 15.41 -7.38 31.34
N ARG A 52 16.63 -7.22 31.87
CA ARG A 52 17.54 -6.12 31.46
C ARG A 52 18.33 -6.43 30.19
N GLU A 53 18.78 -7.65 30.04
CA GLU A 53 19.56 -8.16 28.91
C GLU A 53 19.26 -9.66 28.83
N GLY A 54 19.06 -10.20 27.63
CA GLY A 54 18.80 -11.63 27.42
C GLY A 54 17.33 -11.96 27.16
N THR A 55 16.85 -13.10 27.66
CA THR A 55 15.55 -13.64 27.24
C THR A 55 14.54 -13.67 28.39
N GLY A 56 13.32 -13.16 28.16
CA GLY A 56 12.19 -13.22 29.08
C GLY A 56 11.04 -14.08 28.56
N TYR A 57 10.50 -14.97 29.39
CA TYR A 57 9.31 -15.76 29.10
C TYR A 57 8.25 -15.56 30.20
N CYS A 58 7.05 -15.14 29.84
CA CYS A 58 5.91 -15.09 30.77
C CYS A 58 4.54 -15.28 30.10
N GLU A 59 3.56 -15.79 30.84
CA GLU A 59 2.15 -15.90 30.37
C GLU A 59 1.43 -14.53 30.47
N GLY A 60 1.89 -13.64 31.36
CA GLY A 60 1.33 -12.30 31.55
C GLY A 60 2.02 -11.22 30.71
N GLU A 61 2.59 -10.23 31.40
CA GLU A 61 3.27 -9.08 30.77
C GLU A 61 4.79 -9.28 30.77
N CYS A 62 5.42 -9.28 29.58
CA CYS A 62 6.85 -9.41 29.38
C CYS A 62 7.49 -8.06 29.07
N GLY A 63 8.48 -7.64 29.84
CA GLY A 63 9.27 -6.44 29.60
C GLY A 63 10.75 -6.77 29.42
N VAL A 64 11.29 -6.53 28.23
CA VAL A 64 12.71 -6.78 27.92
C VAL A 64 13.39 -5.51 27.43
N ARG A 65 14.52 -5.16 28.04
CA ARG A 65 15.28 -3.97 27.63
C ARG A 65 16.20 -4.22 26.44
N GLU A 66 16.84 -5.38 26.38
CA GLU A 66 17.74 -5.78 25.30
C GLU A 66 17.68 -7.30 25.17
N GLY A 67 17.34 -7.82 23.99
CA GLY A 67 17.23 -9.26 23.73
C GLY A 67 15.82 -9.70 23.32
N GLU A 68 15.35 -10.82 23.86
CA GLU A 68 14.14 -11.50 23.37
C GLU A 68 13.05 -11.57 24.45
N GLY A 69 11.81 -11.23 24.10
CA GLY A 69 10.66 -11.33 24.97
C GLY A 69 9.57 -12.24 24.40
N TYR A 70 9.04 -13.13 25.22
CA TYR A 70 7.92 -14.02 24.89
C TYR A 70 6.79 -13.77 25.91
N GLY A 71 5.59 -13.42 25.43
CA GLY A 71 4.42 -13.10 26.26
C GLY A 71 3.12 -13.64 25.67
N GLU A 72 2.27 -14.35 26.42
CA GLU A 72 0.92 -14.69 25.92
C GLU A 72 0.01 -13.45 25.92
N GLY A 73 0.10 -12.61 26.98
CA GLY A 73 -0.68 -11.37 27.11
C GLY A 73 -0.07 -10.16 26.40
N GLU A 74 0.90 -9.51 27.04
CA GLU A 74 1.59 -8.32 26.48
C GLU A 74 3.10 -8.55 26.45
N CYS A 75 3.78 -8.13 25.39
CA CYS A 75 5.23 -8.17 25.28
C CYS A 75 5.79 -6.81 24.86
N CYS A 76 6.64 -6.23 25.69
CA CYS A 76 7.28 -4.93 25.49
C CYS A 76 8.81 -5.10 25.40
N VAL A 77 9.38 -4.92 24.21
CA VAL A 77 10.82 -5.02 23.96
C VAL A 77 11.39 -3.67 23.54
N ARG A 78 12.45 -3.22 24.20
CA ARG A 78 13.09 -1.94 23.85
C ARG A 78 14.10 -2.08 22.70
N GLU A 79 14.87 -3.15 22.66
CA GLU A 79 15.85 -3.44 21.62
C GLU A 79 15.92 -4.96 21.46
N GLY A 80 15.67 -5.48 20.26
CA GLY A 80 15.66 -6.91 19.97
C GLY A 80 14.30 -7.40 19.47
N THR A 81 13.88 -8.58 19.93
CA THR A 81 12.74 -9.30 19.34
C THR A 81 11.64 -9.60 20.35
N GLY A 82 10.39 -9.24 20.02
CA GLY A 82 9.20 -9.59 20.81
C GLY A 82 8.34 -10.63 20.11
N TYR A 83 7.86 -11.62 20.85
CA TYR A 83 6.89 -12.63 20.42
C TYR A 83 5.70 -12.60 21.36
N CYS A 84 4.48 -12.49 20.84
CA CYS A 84 3.28 -12.61 21.66
C CYS A 84 2.03 -13.08 20.93
N GLU A 85 1.08 -13.63 21.68
CA GLU A 85 -0.27 -13.93 21.18
C GLU A 85 -1.16 -12.68 21.25
N GLY A 86 -1.04 -11.86 22.31
CA GLY A 86 -1.79 -10.62 22.47
C GLY A 86 -1.14 -9.38 21.85
N GLU A 87 -0.66 -8.45 22.68
CA GLU A 87 -0.09 -7.16 22.22
C GLU A 87 1.44 -7.12 22.26
N CYS A 88 2.07 -6.98 21.09
CA CYS A 88 3.51 -6.81 20.93
C CYS A 88 3.86 -5.33 20.79
N ARG A 89 4.85 -4.85 21.55
CA ARG A 89 5.37 -3.49 21.45
C ARG A 89 6.89 -3.52 21.41
N VAL A 90 7.45 -3.24 20.24
CA VAL A 90 8.90 -3.24 20.01
C VAL A 90 9.36 -1.83 19.66
N ARG A 91 10.36 -1.32 20.36
CA ARG A 91 10.88 0.02 20.07
C ARG A 91 11.93 0.00 18.95
N GLU A 92 12.80 -0.99 18.92
CA GLU A 92 13.85 -1.17 17.91
C GLU A 92 14.06 -2.67 17.70
N GLY A 93 13.88 -3.16 16.48
CA GLY A 93 14.03 -4.57 16.13
C GLY A 93 12.76 -5.19 15.56
N GLU A 94 12.45 -6.42 15.97
CA GLU A 94 11.41 -7.25 15.34
C GLU A 94 10.27 -7.57 16.31
N GLY A 95 9.02 -7.45 15.86
CA GLY A 95 7.84 -7.85 16.63
C GLY A 95 7.02 -8.89 15.88
N TYR A 96 6.67 -9.97 16.56
CA TYR A 96 5.77 -11.03 16.09
C TYR A 96 4.55 -11.06 17.02
N GLY A 97 3.34 -10.88 16.46
CA GLY A 97 2.10 -10.80 17.24
C GLY A 97 0.91 -11.45 16.55
N GLU A 98 0.22 -12.39 17.19
CA GLU A 98 -1.04 -12.93 16.62
C GLU A 98 -2.16 -11.87 16.66
N GLY A 99 -2.27 -11.12 17.76
CA GLY A 99 -3.22 -10.02 17.93
C GLY A 99 -2.75 -8.69 17.32
N GLU A 100 -2.15 -7.82 18.15
CA GLU A 100 -1.66 -6.52 17.72
C GLU A 100 -0.13 -6.46 17.81
N CYS A 101 0.54 -5.96 16.77
CA CYS A 101 1.98 -5.70 16.77
C CYS A 101 2.28 -4.24 16.50
N ARG A 102 3.03 -3.59 17.40
CA ARG A 102 3.44 -2.18 17.27
C ARG A 102 4.96 -2.06 17.30
N VAL A 103 5.54 -1.67 16.18
CA VAL A 103 7.00 -1.51 16.03
C VAL A 103 7.33 -0.06 15.75
N ARG A 104 8.26 0.52 16.52
CA ARG A 104 8.68 1.91 16.29
C ARG A 104 9.76 2.02 15.21
N GLU A 105 10.72 1.12 15.20
CA GLU A 105 11.81 1.07 14.21
C GLU A 105 12.16 -0.39 13.98
N GLY A 106 12.07 -0.86 12.73
CA GLY A 106 12.33 -2.25 12.35
C GLY A 106 11.13 -2.94 11.73
N THR A 107 10.89 -4.21 12.07
CA THR A 107 9.95 -5.06 11.33
C THR A 107 8.84 -5.63 12.21
N GLY A 108 7.59 -5.49 11.79
CA GLY A 108 6.44 -6.13 12.43
C GLY A 108 5.85 -7.25 11.58
N TYR A 109 5.53 -8.37 12.21
CA TYR A 109 4.81 -9.51 11.64
C TYR A 109 3.57 -9.78 12.48
N CYS A 110 2.39 -9.87 11.86
CA CYS A 110 1.16 -10.17 12.57
C CYS A 110 0.10 -10.91 11.77
N GLU A 111 -0.83 -11.53 12.49
CA GLU A 111 -2.07 -12.05 11.90
C GLU A 111 -3.19 -11.00 11.99
N GLY A 112 -3.30 -10.27 13.11
CA GLY A 112 -4.32 -9.24 13.33
C GLY A 112 -3.97 -7.84 12.80
N GLU A 113 -3.46 -6.95 13.66
CA GLU A 113 -3.15 -5.56 13.31
C GLU A 113 -1.66 -5.23 13.45
N CYS A 114 -1.02 -4.72 12.39
CA CYS A 114 0.36 -4.21 12.40
C CYS A 114 0.38 -2.69 12.44
N ARG A 115 1.21 -2.10 13.29
CA ARG A 115 1.54 -0.67 13.23
C ARG A 115 3.04 -0.47 13.31
N VAL A 116 3.65 -0.11 12.18
CA VAL A 116 5.08 0.17 12.08
C VAL A 116 5.29 1.66 11.84
N ARG A 117 6.14 2.30 12.65
CA ARG A 117 6.43 3.73 12.47
C ARG A 117 7.53 3.98 11.44
N GLU A 118 8.58 3.17 11.43
CA GLU A 118 9.70 3.25 10.50
C GLU A 118 10.20 1.83 10.23
N GLY A 119 10.20 1.40 8.96
CA GLY A 119 10.62 0.06 8.57
C GLY A 119 9.50 -0.71 7.85
N THR A 120 9.34 -1.99 8.17
CA THR A 120 8.52 -2.90 7.36
C THR A 120 7.41 -3.57 8.17
N GLY A 121 6.19 -3.60 7.67
CA GLY A 121 5.07 -4.33 8.28
C GLY A 121 4.56 -5.46 7.37
N TYR A 122 4.36 -6.65 7.94
CA TYR A 122 3.70 -7.78 7.30
C TYR A 122 2.49 -8.16 8.14
N CYS A 123 1.29 -8.21 7.55
CA CYS A 123 0.10 -8.65 8.26
C CYS A 123 -0.90 -9.41 7.37
N GLU A 124 -1.58 -10.41 7.92
CA GLU A 124 -2.74 -11.03 7.26
C GLU A 124 -3.97 -10.11 7.34
N GLY A 125 -4.17 -9.43 8.47
CA GLY A 125 -5.26 -8.48 8.67
C GLY A 125 -4.94 -7.06 8.18
N GLU A 126 -4.82 -6.12 9.11
CA GLU A 126 -4.61 -4.69 8.82
C GLU A 126 -3.16 -4.29 9.06
N CYS A 127 -2.44 -3.88 8.00
CA CYS A 127 -1.08 -3.38 8.07
C CYS A 127 -1.05 -1.84 7.95
N CYS A 128 -0.51 -1.14 8.95
CA CYS A 128 -0.32 0.31 8.92
C CYS A 128 1.15 0.69 9.08
N VAL A 129 1.75 1.31 8.06
CA VAL A 129 3.16 1.76 8.07
C VAL A 129 3.24 3.27 7.88
N ARG A 130 3.98 3.96 8.73
CA ARG A 130 4.14 5.41 8.62
C ARG A 130 5.25 5.81 7.65
N GLU A 131 6.37 5.10 7.64
CA GLU A 131 7.52 5.35 6.76
C GLU A 131 8.19 4.01 6.46
N GLY A 132 8.24 3.63 5.18
CA GLY A 132 8.80 2.35 4.73
C GLY A 132 7.80 1.50 3.96
N GLU A 133 7.79 0.20 4.21
CA GLU A 133 7.08 -0.79 3.37
C GLU A 133 5.99 -1.52 4.15
N GLY A 134 4.79 -1.65 3.58
CA GLY A 134 3.68 -2.41 4.16
C GLY A 134 3.21 -3.53 3.24
N TYR A 135 2.97 -4.71 3.80
CA TYR A 135 2.42 -5.87 3.13
C TYR A 135 1.19 -6.36 3.91
N GLY A 136 0.02 -6.39 3.28
CA GLY A 136 -1.25 -6.79 3.89
C GLY A 136 -2.06 -7.74 2.99
N GLU A 137 -2.54 -8.87 3.51
CA GLU A 137 -3.52 -9.68 2.76
C GLU A 137 -4.91 -9.02 2.78
N GLY A 138 -5.31 -8.46 3.94
CA GLY A 138 -6.53 -7.67 4.08
C GLY A 138 -6.37 -6.23 3.60
N GLU A 139 -6.00 -5.34 4.52
CA GLU A 139 -5.84 -3.91 4.25
C GLU A 139 -4.39 -3.47 4.51
N CYS A 140 -3.79 -2.76 3.57
CA CYS A 140 -2.46 -2.16 3.73
C CYS A 140 -2.52 -0.64 3.59
N CYS A 141 -2.10 0.08 4.63
CA CYS A 141 -2.08 1.54 4.69
C CYS A 141 -0.66 2.05 4.92
N VAL A 142 -0.09 2.77 3.94
CA VAL A 142 1.26 3.35 4.03
C VAL A 142 1.20 4.87 3.89
N ARG A 143 1.83 5.59 4.81
CA ARG A 143 1.86 7.05 4.75
C ARG A 143 2.96 7.59 3.82
N GLU A 144 4.15 7.00 3.86
CA GLU A 144 5.29 7.38 3.03
C GLU A 144 6.08 6.12 2.71
N GLY A 145 6.21 5.79 1.42
CA GLY A 145 6.90 4.59 0.95
C GLY A 145 6.00 3.69 0.10
N GLU A 146 6.11 2.37 0.29
CA GLU A 146 5.54 1.38 -0.63
C GLU A 146 4.52 0.49 0.09
N GLY A 147 3.34 0.31 -0.50
CA GLY A 147 2.27 -0.53 0.04
C GLY A 147 1.86 -1.65 -0.92
N TYR A 148 1.67 -2.85 -0.37
CA TYR A 148 1.24 -4.04 -1.10
C TYR A 148 0.01 -4.63 -0.40
N GLY A 149 -1.12 -4.72 -1.11
CA GLY A 149 -2.39 -5.24 -0.59
C GLY A 149 -3.04 -6.25 -1.52
N GLU A 150 -3.43 -7.44 -1.03
CA GLU A 150 -4.28 -8.33 -1.83
C GLU A 150 -5.73 -7.81 -1.86
N GLY A 151 -6.27 -7.38 -0.72
CA GLY A 151 -7.57 -6.73 -0.62
C GLY A 151 -7.55 -5.26 -1.03
N GLU A 152 -7.18 -4.39 -0.08
CA GLU A 152 -7.12 -2.94 -0.29
C GLU A 152 -5.72 -2.39 0.04
N CYS A 153 -5.17 -1.57 -0.84
CA CYS A 153 -3.90 -0.87 -0.64
C CYS A 153 -4.11 0.65 -0.70
N CYS A 154 -3.74 1.35 0.37
CA CYS A 154 -3.86 2.80 0.51
C CYS A 154 -2.50 3.44 0.78
N VAL A 155 -1.99 4.26 -0.15
CA VAL A 155 -0.71 4.95 0.00
C VAL A 155 -0.90 6.47 -0.09
N ARG A 156 -0.36 7.20 0.89
CA ARG A 156 -0.45 8.66 0.88
C ARG A 156 0.61 9.31 0.01
N GLU A 157 1.86 8.86 0.11
CA GLU A 157 2.99 9.37 -0.67
C GLU A 157 3.90 8.20 -1.03
N GLY A 158 4.11 7.94 -2.32
CA GLY A 158 4.92 6.82 -2.80
C GLY A 158 4.16 5.89 -3.74
N GLU A 159 4.38 4.59 -3.60
CA GLU A 159 3.89 3.58 -4.55
C GLU A 159 2.92 2.61 -3.89
N GLY A 160 1.78 2.36 -4.53
CA GLY A 160 0.78 1.40 -4.07
C GLY A 160 0.54 0.29 -5.09
N TYR A 161 0.46 -0.95 -4.60
CA TYR A 161 0.18 -2.14 -5.38
C TYR A 161 -1.01 -2.87 -4.76
N GLY A 162 -2.08 -3.09 -5.52
CA GLY A 162 -3.32 -3.71 -5.05
C GLY A 162 -3.90 -4.73 -6.03
N GLU A 163 -4.22 -5.95 -5.59
CA GLU A 163 -4.96 -6.90 -6.43
C GLU A 163 -6.45 -6.50 -6.51
N GLY A 164 -7.07 -6.17 -5.38
CA GLY A 164 -8.44 -5.65 -5.31
C GLY A 164 -8.55 -4.16 -5.65
N GLU A 165 -8.30 -3.30 -4.66
CA GLU A 165 -8.33 -1.84 -4.81
C GLU A 165 -7.00 -1.21 -4.41
N CYS A 166 -6.49 -0.32 -5.26
CA CYS A 166 -5.30 0.49 -5.00
C CYS A 166 -5.66 1.98 -4.99
N CYS A 167 -5.40 2.66 -3.88
CA CYS A 167 -5.66 4.07 -3.67
C CYS A 167 -4.37 4.83 -3.34
N VAL A 168 -3.90 5.69 -4.24
CA VAL A 168 -2.70 6.51 -4.03
C VAL A 168 -3.03 7.99 -4.07
N ARG A 169 -2.58 8.74 -3.06
CA ARG A 169 -2.81 10.18 -3.03
C ARG A 169 -1.78 10.94 -3.86
N GLU A 170 -0.50 10.72 -3.64
CA GLU A 170 0.60 11.38 -4.35
C GLU A 170 1.64 10.30 -4.73
N GLY A 171 1.83 10.03 -6.02
CA GLY A 171 2.78 9.01 -6.51
C GLY A 171 2.19 8.05 -7.54
N GLU A 172 2.54 6.77 -7.46
CA GLU A 172 2.19 5.77 -8.47
C GLU A 172 1.29 4.67 -7.88
N GLY A 173 0.20 4.34 -8.55
CA GLY A 173 -0.71 3.26 -8.15
C GLY A 173 -0.82 2.19 -9.23
N TYR A 174 -0.81 0.94 -8.80
CA TYR A 174 -0.94 -0.25 -9.64
C TYR A 174 -2.07 -1.12 -9.09
N GLY A 175 -3.10 -1.36 -9.91
CA GLY A 175 -4.30 -2.11 -9.51
C GLY A 175 -4.73 -3.14 -10.55
N GLU A 176 -4.94 -4.39 -10.17
CA GLU A 176 -5.58 -5.37 -11.06
C GLU A 176 -7.09 -5.10 -11.16
N GLY A 177 -7.77 -4.86 -10.03
CA GLY A 177 -9.18 -4.47 -9.97
C GLY A 177 -9.42 -2.99 -10.26
N GLU A 178 -9.39 -2.17 -9.20
CA GLU A 178 -9.54 -0.70 -9.31
C GLU A 178 -8.27 0.03 -8.85
N CYS A 179 -7.80 0.99 -9.64
CA CYS A 179 -6.70 1.89 -9.30
C CYS A 179 -7.20 3.34 -9.25
N CYS A 180 -7.01 4.02 -8.13
CA CYS A 180 -7.41 5.40 -7.89
C CYS A 180 -6.21 6.25 -7.47
N VAL A 181 -5.81 7.22 -8.32
CA VAL A 181 -4.68 8.12 -8.06
C VAL A 181 -5.13 9.58 -8.06
N ARG A 182 -4.78 10.32 -7.00
CA ARG A 182 -5.11 11.75 -6.93
C ARG A 182 -4.11 12.62 -7.68
N GLU A 183 -2.82 12.41 -7.48
CA GLU A 183 -1.75 13.14 -8.17
C GLU A 183 -0.62 12.16 -8.51
N GLY A 184 -0.30 12.02 -9.80
CA GLY A 184 0.75 11.12 -10.28
C GLY A 184 0.28 10.16 -11.37
N ALA A 185 0.63 8.88 -11.29
CA ALA A 185 0.35 7.90 -12.32
C ALA A 185 -0.47 6.72 -11.81
N GLY A 186 -1.54 6.35 -12.50
CA GLY A 186 -2.38 5.20 -12.16
C GLY A 186 -2.40 4.16 -13.28
N TYR A 187 -2.12 2.91 -12.94
CA TYR A 187 -2.09 1.76 -13.83
C TYR A 187 -3.17 0.76 -13.37
N GLY A 188 -4.20 0.55 -14.19
CA GLY A 188 -5.33 -0.32 -13.85
C GLY A 188 -5.62 -1.34 -14.95
N GLU A 189 -5.64 -2.64 -14.63
CA GLU A 189 -6.12 -3.65 -15.59
C GLU A 189 -7.65 -3.54 -15.76
N GLY A 190 -8.40 -3.48 -14.64
CA GLY A 190 -9.85 -3.28 -14.64
C GLY A 190 -10.29 -1.83 -14.84
N GLU A 191 -10.17 -1.00 -13.81
CA GLU A 191 -10.46 0.44 -13.88
C GLU A 191 -9.29 1.28 -13.32
N SER A 192 -8.93 2.35 -14.03
CA SER A 192 -7.97 3.37 -13.58
C SER A 192 -8.65 4.74 -13.49
N ARG A 193 -8.54 5.42 -12.35
CA ARG A 193 -9.09 6.77 -12.11
C ARG A 193 -7.98 7.70 -11.66
N VAL A 194 -7.63 8.68 -12.48
CA VAL A 194 -6.59 9.66 -12.16
C VAL A 194 -7.17 11.06 -12.13
N ARG A 195 -6.97 11.77 -11.03
CA ARG A 195 -7.44 13.16 -10.90
C ARG A 195 -6.48 14.14 -11.57
N GLU A 196 -5.18 14.01 -11.33
CA GLU A 196 -4.14 14.85 -11.93
C GLU A 196 -2.93 13.99 -12.27
N GLY A 197 -2.50 14.01 -13.53
CA GLY A 197 -1.34 13.26 -14.00
C GLY A 197 -1.67 12.28 -15.13
N ALA A 198 -1.17 11.04 -15.05
CA ALA A 198 -1.26 10.07 -16.13
C ALA A 198 -2.07 8.83 -15.75
N GLY A 199 -3.10 8.49 -16.53
CA GLY A 199 -3.85 7.25 -16.38
C GLY A 199 -3.51 6.27 -17.50
N TYR A 200 -3.25 5.03 -17.14
CA TYR A 200 -3.08 3.90 -18.03
C TYR A 200 -4.10 2.83 -17.62
N GLY A 201 -4.91 2.35 -18.56
CA GLY A 201 -5.77 1.22 -18.27
C GLY A 201 -6.10 0.35 -19.47
N GLU A 202 -6.11 -0.95 -19.25
CA GLU A 202 -6.56 -1.93 -20.25
C GLU A 202 -8.09 -1.84 -20.40
N GLY A 203 -8.81 -1.86 -19.28
CA GLY A 203 -10.26 -1.60 -19.24
C GLY A 203 -10.66 -0.12 -19.28
N GLU A 204 -11.40 0.33 -18.27
CA GLU A 204 -11.85 1.73 -18.19
C GLU A 204 -10.77 2.62 -17.55
N CYS A 205 -10.39 3.71 -18.20
CA CYS A 205 -9.43 4.70 -17.69
C CYS A 205 -10.07 6.09 -17.66
N ARG A 206 -10.11 6.78 -16.52
CA ARG A 206 -10.70 8.12 -16.42
C ARG A 206 -9.70 9.11 -15.91
N VAL A 207 -9.40 10.13 -16.71
CA VAL A 207 -8.46 11.19 -16.34
C VAL A 207 -9.17 12.53 -16.27
N ARG A 208 -9.06 13.20 -15.12
CA ARG A 208 -9.66 14.54 -14.97
C ARG A 208 -8.75 15.63 -15.53
N GLU A 209 -7.47 15.61 -15.21
CA GLU A 209 -6.48 16.57 -15.69
C GLU A 209 -5.17 15.82 -16.01
N GLY A 210 -4.66 15.97 -17.23
CA GLY A 210 -3.41 15.36 -17.67
C GLY A 210 -3.59 14.42 -18.86
N THR A 211 -2.99 13.24 -18.82
CA THR A 211 -2.90 12.34 -19.97
C THR A 211 -3.56 10.99 -19.71
N GLY A 212 -4.49 10.59 -20.59
CA GLY A 212 -5.11 9.27 -20.56
C GLY A 212 -4.61 8.39 -21.69
N TYR A 213 -4.23 7.16 -21.34
CA TYR A 213 -3.98 6.06 -22.25
C TYR A 213 -4.94 4.93 -21.88
N GLY A 214 -5.60 4.33 -22.86
CA GLY A 214 -6.30 3.08 -22.60
C GLY A 214 -6.78 2.36 -23.84
N GLU A 215 -7.12 1.09 -23.67
CA GLU A 215 -7.52 0.21 -24.77
C GLU A 215 -9.05 0.31 -25.01
N GLU A 216 -9.89 0.22 -23.96
CA GLU A 216 -11.35 0.13 -24.10
C GLU A 216 -12.16 1.43 -23.94
N GLU A 217 -12.25 2.02 -22.73
CA GLU A 217 -12.91 3.32 -22.44
C GLU A 217 -11.98 4.33 -21.74
N CYS A 218 -11.63 5.47 -22.38
CA CYS A 218 -10.69 6.46 -21.82
C CYS A 218 -11.14 7.92 -21.95
N PRO A 219 -12.13 8.37 -21.17
CA PRO A 219 -12.50 9.79 -21.13
C PRO A 219 -11.43 10.65 -20.41
N VAL A 220 -10.98 11.70 -21.10
CA VAL A 220 -10.13 12.77 -20.53
C VAL A 220 -10.92 14.06 -20.45
N ARG A 221 -10.99 14.68 -19.26
CA ARG A 221 -11.70 15.96 -19.11
C ARG A 221 -10.84 17.13 -19.57
N GLU A 222 -9.62 17.26 -19.09
CA GLU A 222 -8.69 18.32 -19.48
C GLU A 222 -7.31 17.71 -19.76
N GLY A 223 -6.76 17.97 -20.95
CA GLY A 223 -5.42 17.50 -21.34
C GLY A 223 -5.43 16.64 -22.59
N THR A 224 -4.75 15.49 -22.56
CA THR A 224 -4.50 14.68 -23.76
C THR A 224 -5.00 13.25 -23.62
N GLY A 225 -5.71 12.74 -24.63
CA GLY A 225 -6.13 11.33 -24.71
C GLY A 225 -5.47 10.62 -25.87
N TYR A 226 -4.93 9.43 -25.65
CA TYR A 226 -4.35 8.53 -26.66
C TYR A 226 -5.03 7.18 -26.64
N ARG A 227 -5.39 6.67 -27.83
CA ARG A 227 -6.36 5.59 -27.92
C ARG A 227 -6.36 4.85 -29.26
N GLU A 228 -6.39 3.52 -29.21
CA GLU A 228 -6.64 2.70 -30.40
C GLU A 228 -8.13 2.73 -30.80
N GLY A 229 -9.03 2.64 -29.81
CA GLY A 229 -10.48 2.72 -30.02
C GLY A 229 -11.05 4.15 -30.07
N GLU A 230 -12.14 4.38 -29.33
CA GLU A 230 -12.82 5.68 -29.28
C GLU A 230 -12.16 6.64 -28.28
N CYS A 231 -11.39 7.62 -28.73
CA CYS A 231 -10.85 8.68 -27.88
C CYS A 231 -11.94 9.74 -27.54
N ARG A 232 -12.09 10.12 -26.27
CA ARG A 232 -13.03 11.17 -25.84
C ARG A 232 -12.35 12.21 -24.96
N VAL A 233 -12.28 13.45 -25.43
CA VAL A 233 -11.64 14.57 -24.71
C VAL A 233 -12.61 15.74 -24.58
N SER A 234 -12.78 16.28 -23.37
CA SER A 234 -13.64 17.47 -23.18
C SER A 234 -12.92 18.77 -23.54
N GLU A 235 -11.69 18.96 -23.05
CA GLU A 235 -10.85 20.11 -23.33
C GLU A 235 -9.41 19.65 -23.57
N GLY A 236 -8.83 20.00 -24.71
CA GLY A 236 -7.43 19.68 -25.03
C GLY A 236 -7.28 18.88 -26.32
N THR A 237 -6.47 17.82 -26.32
CA THR A 237 -6.08 17.09 -27.54
C THR A 237 -6.46 15.62 -27.47
N GLY A 238 -7.16 15.11 -28.48
CA GLY A 238 -7.47 13.68 -28.61
C GLY A 238 -6.78 13.05 -29.81
N TYR A 239 -6.20 11.88 -29.62
CA TYR A 239 -5.68 11.00 -30.67
C TYR A 239 -6.43 9.67 -30.60
N GLY A 240 -7.07 9.25 -31.68
CA GLY A 240 -7.83 7.99 -31.76
C GLY A 240 -7.62 7.28 -33.10
N GLU A 241 -7.12 6.05 -33.12
CA GLU A 241 -7.01 5.30 -34.39
C GLU A 241 -8.41 4.99 -34.98
N GLY A 242 -9.38 4.69 -34.13
CA GLY A 242 -10.78 4.47 -34.51
C GLY A 242 -11.61 5.76 -34.63
N GLU A 243 -12.25 6.19 -33.53
CA GLU A 243 -12.98 7.46 -33.48
C GLU A 243 -12.32 8.41 -32.49
N CYS A 244 -12.31 9.71 -32.78
CA CYS A 244 -11.88 10.74 -31.84
C CYS A 244 -12.96 11.80 -31.68
N ARG A 245 -13.41 12.04 -30.44
CA ARG A 245 -14.40 13.06 -30.11
C ARG A 245 -13.82 14.09 -29.15
N VAL A 246 -13.71 15.34 -29.62
CA VAL A 246 -13.20 16.46 -28.84
C VAL A 246 -14.27 17.54 -28.71
N ARG A 247 -14.56 17.98 -27.48
CA ARG A 247 -15.51 19.08 -27.28
C ARG A 247 -14.88 20.44 -27.53
N GLU A 248 -13.71 20.71 -26.96
CA GLU A 248 -12.94 21.93 -27.19
C GLU A 248 -11.46 21.59 -27.37
N GLY A 249 -10.86 22.02 -28.48
CA GLY A 249 -9.43 21.82 -28.75
C GLY A 249 -9.18 21.08 -30.07
N THR A 250 -8.31 20.08 -30.06
CA THR A 250 -7.82 19.43 -31.29
C THR A 250 -8.05 17.93 -31.28
N GLY A 251 -8.68 17.40 -32.34
CA GLY A 251 -8.85 15.96 -32.53
C GLY A 251 -8.06 15.45 -33.73
N TYR A 252 -7.38 14.32 -33.57
CA TYR A 252 -6.73 13.56 -34.62
C TYR A 252 -7.30 12.15 -34.67
N SER A 253 -7.64 11.64 -35.85
CA SER A 253 -8.10 10.27 -36.00
C SER A 253 -7.84 9.66 -37.37
N ASP A 254 -7.50 8.38 -37.43
CA ASP A 254 -7.38 7.67 -38.71
C ASP A 254 -8.79 7.30 -39.25
N GLY A 255 -9.76 7.09 -38.36
CA GLY A 255 -11.18 6.90 -38.71
C GLY A 255 -12.01 8.19 -38.64
N GLU A 256 -13.01 8.24 -37.75
CA GLU A 256 -13.91 9.40 -37.61
C GLU A 256 -13.40 10.41 -36.58
N CYS A 257 -13.19 11.66 -36.98
CA CYS A 257 -12.89 12.76 -36.06
C CYS A 257 -14.09 13.71 -35.91
N GLY A 258 -14.55 13.91 -34.68
CA GLY A 258 -15.63 14.82 -34.32
C GLY A 258 -15.17 15.91 -33.36
N VAL A 259 -15.18 17.18 -33.79
CA VAL A 259 -14.79 18.32 -32.96
C VAL A 259 -15.93 19.32 -32.84
N ARG A 260 -16.30 19.71 -31.61
CA ARG A 260 -17.35 20.71 -31.42
C ARG A 260 -16.80 22.13 -31.59
N GLU A 261 -15.70 22.46 -30.93
CA GLU A 261 -15.02 23.75 -31.07
C GLU A 261 -13.51 23.52 -31.19
N GLY A 262 -12.90 24.02 -32.27
CA GLY A 262 -11.46 23.92 -32.50
C GLY A 262 -11.10 23.25 -33.81
N THR A 263 -10.13 22.32 -33.79
CA THR A 263 -9.55 21.75 -35.02
C THR A 263 -9.67 20.24 -35.08
N GLY A 264 -10.24 19.71 -36.18
CA GLY A 264 -10.29 18.27 -36.44
C GLY A 264 -9.37 17.87 -37.59
N TYR A 265 -8.66 16.76 -37.45
CA TYR A 265 -7.89 16.11 -38.48
C TYR A 265 -8.33 14.66 -38.58
N SER A 266 -8.66 14.17 -39.78
CA SER A 266 -8.92 12.75 -39.97
C SER A 266 -8.57 12.24 -41.37
N GLU A 267 -8.11 10.99 -41.45
CA GLU A 267 -7.95 10.29 -42.73
C GLU A 267 -9.31 9.82 -43.28
N GLY A 268 -10.23 9.42 -42.39
CA GLY A 268 -11.62 9.08 -42.69
C GLY A 268 -12.58 10.27 -42.77
N GLU A 269 -13.60 10.29 -41.89
CA GLU A 269 -14.59 11.36 -41.83
C GLU A 269 -14.25 12.41 -40.76
N CYS A 270 -14.15 13.68 -41.16
CA CYS A 270 -13.93 14.80 -40.26
C CYS A 270 -15.20 15.65 -40.11
N ARG A 271 -15.70 15.82 -38.89
CA ARG A 271 -16.90 16.60 -38.57
C ARG A 271 -16.55 17.69 -37.55
N VAL A 272 -16.61 18.96 -37.96
CA VAL A 272 -16.34 20.10 -37.06
C VAL A 272 -17.53 21.04 -37.01
N ARG A 273 -17.99 21.39 -35.81
CA ARG A 273 -19.10 22.33 -35.67
C ARG A 273 -18.62 23.78 -35.80
N GLU A 274 -17.66 24.19 -35.00
CA GLU A 274 -17.10 25.55 -35.01
C GLU A 274 -15.57 25.46 -35.06
N GLY A 275 -14.95 25.98 -36.13
CA GLY A 275 -13.49 26.00 -36.27
C GLY A 275 -12.98 25.46 -37.61
N ALA A 276 -11.91 24.67 -37.58
CA ALA A 276 -11.25 24.17 -38.78
C ALA A 276 -11.27 22.64 -38.85
N GLY A 277 -11.49 22.07 -40.02
CA GLY A 277 -11.40 20.62 -40.20
C GLY A 277 -10.62 20.24 -41.44
N TYR A 278 -9.83 19.19 -41.29
CA TYR A 278 -9.00 18.59 -42.32
C TYR A 278 -9.41 17.12 -42.46
N GLY A 279 -9.83 16.72 -43.66
CA GLY A 279 -10.26 15.36 -43.96
C GLY A 279 -9.65 14.87 -45.27
N GLU A 280 -8.97 13.72 -45.28
CA GLU A 280 -8.60 13.07 -46.56
C GLU A 280 -9.84 12.45 -47.23
N GLY A 281 -10.75 11.88 -46.43
CA GLY A 281 -12.07 11.41 -46.86
C GLY A 281 -13.14 12.52 -46.91
N GLU A 282 -14.27 12.30 -46.23
CA GLU A 282 -15.34 13.30 -46.16
C GLU A 282 -15.08 14.33 -45.06
N CYS A 283 -15.31 15.61 -45.33
CA CYS A 283 -15.22 16.66 -44.32
C CYS A 283 -16.52 17.48 -44.27
N ARG A 284 -17.07 17.66 -43.07
CA ARG A 284 -18.29 18.44 -42.80
C ARG A 284 -18.04 19.48 -41.73
N ILE A 285 -18.01 20.74 -42.14
CA ILE A 285 -17.85 21.90 -41.26
C ILE A 285 -19.17 22.65 -41.23
N ARG A 286 -19.63 23.08 -40.03
CA ARG A 286 -20.84 23.90 -39.92
C ARG A 286 -20.52 25.40 -39.95
N GLU A 287 -19.52 25.83 -39.18
CA GLU A 287 -19.07 27.22 -39.13
C GLU A 287 -17.55 27.25 -39.07
N GLY A 288 -16.90 27.78 -40.11
CA GLY A 288 -15.45 27.95 -40.15
C GLY A 288 -14.84 27.52 -41.49
N ALA A 289 -13.74 26.78 -41.46
CA ALA A 289 -12.96 26.43 -42.65
C ALA A 289 -12.73 24.92 -42.78
N GLY A 290 -13.02 24.38 -43.96
CA GLY A 290 -12.75 22.99 -44.31
C GLY A 290 -11.66 22.91 -45.36
N TYR A 291 -10.73 21.98 -45.17
CA TYR A 291 -9.68 21.66 -46.12
C TYR A 291 -9.59 20.14 -46.26
N GLY A 292 -9.26 19.63 -47.44
CA GLY A 292 -9.21 18.19 -47.63
C GLY A 292 -9.00 17.84 -49.09
N GLU A 293 -8.49 16.63 -49.32
CA GLU A 293 -8.35 16.06 -50.67
C GLU A 293 -9.68 15.47 -51.17
N GLY A 294 -10.53 15.01 -50.25
CA GLY A 294 -11.86 14.49 -50.53
C GLY A 294 -12.99 15.53 -50.50
N GLU A 295 -14.24 15.08 -50.36
CA GLU A 295 -15.42 15.96 -50.40
C GLU A 295 -15.53 16.81 -49.13
N CYS A 296 -15.19 18.10 -49.21
CA CYS A 296 -15.38 19.06 -48.12
C CYS A 296 -16.65 19.89 -48.29
N ARG A 297 -17.54 19.86 -47.30
CA ARG A 297 -18.73 20.73 -47.20
C ARG A 297 -18.56 21.68 -46.01
N VAL A 298 -18.76 22.97 -46.26
CA VAL A 298 -18.73 24.08 -45.28
C VAL A 298 -20.05 24.84 -45.39
#